data_AF-A0A8H3WV41-F1
#
_entry.id   AF-A0A8H3WV41-F1
#
_cell.length_a   1.000
_cell.length_b   1.000
_cell.length_c   1.000
_cell.angle_alpha   90.00
_cell.angle_beta   90.00
_cell.angle_gamma   90.00
#
_symmetry.space_group_name_H-M   'P 1'
#
loop_
_entity.id
_entity.type
_entity.pdbx_description
1 polymer ?
#
loop_
_entity_poly.entity_id
_entity_poly.type
_entity_poly.pdbx_seq_one_letter_code
_entity_poly.pdbx_strand_id
1 'polypeptide(L)'
;MFSANQKPDMQRKDTVRNVESTGKFCWNLATWDFREAVNISAEQVGYAVDEFERAGLRKEYSHSLPGDPVPMVKDSPVKFECVYHSTIRLPANPPMGTVDVVIGRVVAVHIHDDVLTDGKLDVKKTQPVARCGYFQYAVIRNTFDMVIPGMDDATHAGLEGNSGIHKEIREGKLGQNGLK
;
A
#
# COMPACT_ATOMS: atom_id res chain seq x y z
N MET A 1 3.99 0.56 -5.42
CA MET A 1 4.17 1.77 -6.24
C MET A 1 3.07 2.77 -5.92
N PHE A 2 3.30 4.07 -6.09
CA PHE A 2 2.25 5.09 -6.08
C PHE A 2 2.53 6.13 -7.17
N SER A 3 1.50 6.87 -7.57
CA SER A 3 1.63 7.99 -8.50
C SER A 3 1.21 9.30 -7.84
N ALA A 4 1.83 10.39 -8.26
CA ALA A 4 1.50 11.74 -7.81
C ALA A 4 1.61 12.74 -8.95
N ASN A 5 0.55 13.51 -9.15
CA ASN A 5 0.57 14.65 -10.06
C ASN A 5 1.36 15.81 -9.45
N GLN A 6 1.86 16.71 -10.30
CA GLN A 6 2.29 18.04 -9.83
C GLN A 6 1.12 18.84 -9.24
N LYS A 7 1.46 19.83 -8.42
CA LYS A 7 0.54 20.88 -7.97
C LYS A 7 0.25 21.85 -9.14
N PRO A 8 -0.85 22.63 -9.10
CA PRO A 8 -1.17 23.63 -10.14
C PRO A 8 -0.09 24.69 -10.37
N ASP A 9 0.75 24.93 -9.37
CA ASP A 9 1.90 25.83 -9.43
C ASP A 9 3.17 25.15 -9.99
N MET A 10 3.02 23.97 -10.63
CA MET A 10 4.10 23.16 -11.21
C MET A 10 5.09 22.58 -10.20
N GLN A 11 4.84 22.71 -8.89
CA GLN A 11 5.66 22.08 -7.87
C GLN A 11 5.33 20.59 -7.76
N ARG A 12 6.34 19.79 -7.40
CA ARG A 12 6.15 18.36 -7.13
C ARG A 12 5.47 18.17 -5.76
N LYS A 13 4.65 17.13 -5.64
CA LYS A 13 4.07 16.72 -4.35
C LYS A 13 5.18 16.38 -3.36
N ASP A 14 4.96 16.78 -2.10
CA ASP A 14 5.97 16.67 -1.05
C ASP A 14 6.29 15.21 -0.73
N THR A 15 5.30 14.31 -0.85
CA THR A 15 5.52 12.85 -0.78
C THR A 15 6.64 12.40 -1.72
N VAL A 16 6.63 12.84 -2.99
CA VAL A 16 7.65 12.41 -3.96
C VAL A 16 9.03 12.94 -3.59
N ARG A 17 9.10 14.22 -3.20
CA ARG A 17 10.35 14.87 -2.74
C ARG A 17 10.92 14.16 -1.51
N ASN A 18 10.05 13.81 -0.56
CA ASN A 18 10.43 13.12 0.67
C ASN A 18 10.92 11.69 0.38
N VAL A 19 10.24 10.94 -0.50
CA VAL A 19 10.68 9.58 -0.86
C VAL A 19 12.05 9.59 -1.54
N GLU A 20 12.27 10.49 -2.50
CA GLU A 20 13.55 10.56 -3.21
C GLU A 20 14.71 11.01 -2.33
N SER A 21 14.46 11.93 -1.39
CA SER A 21 15.51 12.42 -0.48
C SER A 21 15.83 11.45 0.65
N THR A 22 14.83 10.77 1.20
CA THR A 22 15.01 9.85 2.34
C THR A 22 15.25 8.41 1.91
N GLY A 23 14.95 8.07 0.66
CA GLY A 23 15.09 6.72 0.12
C GLY A 23 14.07 5.72 0.65
N LYS A 24 12.97 6.16 1.27
CA LYS A 24 12.02 5.29 1.96
C LYS A 24 10.63 5.90 2.10
N PHE A 25 9.62 5.05 2.27
CA PHE A 25 8.25 5.45 2.56
C PHE A 25 7.45 4.29 3.14
N CYS A 26 6.29 4.60 3.71
CA CYS A 26 5.32 3.59 4.11
C CYS A 26 4.04 3.74 3.29
N TRP A 27 3.42 2.60 2.98
CA TRP A 27 2.11 2.53 2.35
C TRP A 27 1.10 1.97 3.36
N ASN A 28 -0.11 2.52 3.37
CA ASN A 28 -1.17 2.12 4.27
C ASN A 28 -2.40 1.78 3.43
N LEU A 29 -3.10 0.70 3.77
CA LEU A 29 -4.34 0.35 3.09
C LEU A 29 -5.42 1.37 3.43
N ALA A 30 -5.97 2.01 2.40
CA ALA A 30 -7.13 2.89 2.51
C ALA A 30 -8.41 2.05 2.63
N THR A 31 -9.07 2.15 3.78
CA THR A 31 -10.31 1.41 4.08
C THR A 31 -11.50 2.36 4.19
N TRP A 32 -12.70 1.79 4.24
CA TRP A 32 -13.95 2.53 4.42
C TRP A 32 -13.94 3.43 5.67
N ASP A 33 -13.36 2.96 6.77
CA ASP A 33 -13.29 3.69 8.03
C ASP A 33 -12.34 4.89 7.95
N PHE A 34 -11.32 4.83 7.11
CA PHE A 34 -10.36 5.93 6.89
C PHE A 34 -10.70 6.84 5.71
N ARG A 35 -11.83 6.64 5.02
CA ARG A 35 -12.14 7.38 3.77
C ARG A 35 -12.11 8.90 3.94
N GLU A 36 -12.58 9.42 5.07
CA GLU A 36 -12.60 10.87 5.35
C GLU A 36 -11.17 11.37 5.57
N ALA A 37 -10.35 10.62 6.31
CA ALA A 37 -8.94 10.94 6.50
C ALA A 37 -8.16 10.92 5.18
N VAL A 38 -8.44 9.95 4.30
CA VAL A 38 -7.89 9.91 2.93
C VAL A 38 -8.27 11.18 2.17
N ASN A 39 -9.53 11.62 2.25
CA ASN A 39 -9.99 12.84 1.58
C ASN A 39 -9.36 14.11 2.17
N ILE A 40 -9.29 14.23 3.49
CA ILE A 40 -8.66 15.38 4.20
C ILE A 40 -7.17 15.49 3.82
N SER A 41 -6.45 14.37 3.81
CA SER A 41 -5.01 14.34 3.47
C SER A 41 -4.71 14.72 2.01
N ALA A 42 -5.72 14.78 1.14
CA ALA A 42 -5.56 15.18 -0.26
C ALA A 42 -5.54 16.72 -0.45
N GLU A 43 -5.93 17.47 0.57
CA GLU A 43 -5.93 18.94 0.57
C GLU A 43 -4.53 19.50 0.23
N GLN A 44 -4.50 20.61 -0.52
CA GLN A 44 -3.24 21.30 -0.81
C GLN A 44 -2.84 22.17 0.37
N VAL A 45 -2.01 21.62 1.24
CA VAL A 45 -1.41 22.34 2.37
C VAL A 45 0.02 22.79 2.05
N GLY A 46 0.51 23.72 2.86
CA GLY A 46 1.89 24.21 2.78
C GLY A 46 2.90 23.10 3.11
N TYR A 47 4.13 23.29 2.66
CA TYR A 47 5.22 22.39 3.02
C TYR A 47 5.39 22.32 4.54
N ALA A 48 5.74 21.14 5.05
CA ALA A 48 5.90 20.83 6.48
C ALA A 48 4.61 20.84 7.32
N VAL A 49 3.43 21.09 6.75
CA VAL A 49 2.16 20.83 7.42
C VAL A 49 1.95 19.32 7.51
N ASP A 50 1.65 18.83 8.71
CA ASP A 50 1.46 17.40 8.96
C ASP A 50 0.02 16.95 8.69
N GLU A 51 -0.18 16.20 7.62
CA GLU A 51 -1.51 15.71 7.26
C GLU A 51 -2.05 14.66 8.23
N PHE A 52 -1.21 13.98 9.03
CA PHE A 52 -1.71 13.08 10.08
C PHE A 52 -2.49 13.84 11.14
N GLU A 53 -1.96 14.97 11.60
CA GLU A 53 -2.63 15.81 12.61
C GLU A 53 -3.94 16.36 12.06
N ARG A 54 -3.93 16.88 10.82
CA ARG A 54 -5.13 17.42 10.16
C ARG A 54 -6.22 16.37 9.96
N ALA A 55 -5.82 15.15 9.59
CA ALA A 55 -6.74 14.05 9.35
C ALA A 55 -7.16 13.31 10.63
N GLY A 56 -6.65 13.72 11.80
CA GLY A 56 -6.94 13.08 13.08
C GLY A 56 -6.39 11.66 13.19
N LEU A 57 -5.31 11.34 12.46
CA LEU A 57 -4.71 10.02 12.41
C LEU A 57 -3.61 9.86 13.45
N ARG A 58 -3.61 8.72 14.13
CA ARG A 58 -2.52 8.36 15.04
C ARG A 58 -1.37 7.75 14.25
N LYS A 59 -0.15 8.17 14.62
CA LYS A 59 1.07 7.60 14.07
C LYS A 59 1.50 6.38 14.86
N GLU A 60 1.99 5.39 14.13
CA GLU A 60 3.00 4.46 14.60
C GLU A 60 4.22 4.57 13.69
N TYR A 61 5.33 3.93 14.02
CA TYR A 61 6.60 4.16 13.32
C TYR A 61 7.19 2.86 12.77
N SER A 62 7.75 2.95 11.56
CA SER A 62 8.46 1.86 10.90
C SER A 62 9.63 1.35 11.75
N HIS A 63 9.90 0.04 11.72
CA HIS A 63 11.03 -0.55 12.46
C HIS A 63 11.98 -1.40 11.62
N SER A 64 11.64 -1.67 10.36
CA SER A 64 12.48 -2.44 9.43
C SER A 64 13.25 -1.54 8.45
N LEU A 65 12.92 -0.24 8.39
CA LEU A 65 13.64 0.75 7.61
C LEU A 65 14.90 1.27 8.34
N PRO A 66 16.02 1.49 7.63
CA PRO A 66 17.22 2.07 8.23
C PRO A 66 17.05 3.57 8.52
N GLY A 67 17.76 4.08 9.53
CA GLY A 67 17.80 5.50 9.89
C GLY A 67 16.50 5.99 10.55
N ASP A 68 16.12 7.24 10.28
CA ASP A 68 14.94 7.85 10.92
C ASP A 68 13.63 7.12 10.56
N PRO A 69 12.76 6.84 11.53
CA PRO A 69 11.54 6.09 11.26
C PRO A 69 10.55 6.90 10.41
N VAL A 70 9.83 6.21 9.54
CA VAL A 70 8.74 6.77 8.73
C VAL A 70 7.41 6.53 9.46
N PRO A 71 6.54 7.55 9.59
CA PRO A 71 5.23 7.35 10.22
C PRO A 71 4.29 6.51 9.35
N MET A 72 3.55 5.62 10.00
CA MET A 72 2.47 4.81 9.46
C MET A 72 1.15 5.14 10.16
N VAL A 73 0.02 4.87 9.50
CA VAL A 73 -1.31 5.04 10.08
C VAL A 73 -1.55 3.90 11.05
N LYS A 74 -1.48 4.17 12.35
CA LYS A 74 -1.52 3.16 13.42
C LYS A 74 -2.63 2.13 13.24
N ASP A 75 -3.82 2.64 12.92
CA ASP A 75 -5.05 1.86 12.85
C ASP A 75 -5.32 1.28 11.45
N SER A 76 -4.43 1.49 10.48
CA SER A 76 -4.55 0.83 9.18
C SER A 76 -4.30 -0.68 9.31
N PRO A 77 -5.20 -1.55 8.80
CA PRO A 77 -5.11 -2.99 9.00
C PRO A 77 -4.00 -3.65 8.17
N VAL A 78 -3.52 -2.98 7.12
CA VAL A 78 -2.41 -3.46 6.30
C VAL A 78 -1.46 -2.30 5.99
N LYS A 79 -0.18 -2.47 6.28
CA LYS A 79 0.86 -1.45 6.08
C LYS A 79 2.11 -2.08 5.50
N PHE A 80 2.77 -1.38 4.59
CA PHE A 80 4.04 -1.80 4.01
C PHE A 80 5.13 -0.78 4.30
N GLU A 81 6.26 -1.26 4.78
CA GLU A 81 7.50 -0.49 4.81
C GLU A 81 8.23 -0.68 3.49
N CYS A 82 8.56 0.41 2.80
CA CYS A 82 9.15 0.39 1.47
C CYS A 82 10.47 1.14 1.42
N VAL A 83 11.46 0.54 0.78
CA VAL A 83 12.68 1.24 0.34
C VAL A 83 12.46 1.74 -1.08
N TYR A 84 12.80 3.00 -1.34
CA TYR A 84 12.73 3.61 -2.66
C TYR A 84 13.60 2.83 -3.66
N HIS A 85 13.07 2.61 -4.85
CA HIS A 85 13.80 2.00 -5.95
C HIS A 85 14.05 3.01 -7.08
N SER A 86 12.97 3.59 -7.63
CA SER A 86 13.08 4.55 -8.74
C SER A 86 11.82 5.40 -8.89
N THR A 87 11.95 6.53 -9.60
CA THR A 87 10.84 7.38 -10.05
C THR A 87 10.85 7.44 -11.56
N ILE A 88 9.72 7.16 -12.19
CA ILE A 88 9.49 7.41 -13.61
C ILE A 88 8.64 8.67 -13.73
N ARG A 89 9.16 9.71 -14.38
CA ARG A 89 8.41 10.95 -14.63
C ARG A 89 7.79 10.93 -16.02
N LEU A 90 6.48 11.05 -16.07
CA LEU A 90 5.70 11.06 -17.30
C LEU A 90 5.20 12.48 -17.60
N PRO A 91 5.28 12.93 -18.86
CA PRO A 91 4.65 14.20 -19.26
C PRO A 91 3.13 14.09 -19.14
N ALA A 92 2.48 15.17 -18.75
CA ALA A 92 1.03 15.29 -18.68
C ALA A 92 0.55 16.55 -19.41
N ASN A 93 -0.75 16.59 -19.73
CA ASN A 93 -1.36 17.76 -20.33
C ASN A 93 -1.75 18.79 -19.25
N PRO A 94 -1.75 20.09 -19.57
CA PRO A 94 -2.24 21.14 -18.68
C PRO A 94 -3.62 20.80 -18.09
N PRO A 95 -3.91 21.15 -16.82
CA PRO A 95 -3.15 22.06 -15.96
C PRO A 95 -2.01 21.40 -15.17
N MET A 96 -1.82 20.08 -15.27
CA MET A 96 -0.78 19.35 -14.53
C MET A 96 0.40 19.08 -15.46
N GLY A 97 1.61 19.49 -15.07
CA GLY A 97 2.78 19.37 -15.96
C GLY A 97 3.28 17.94 -16.13
N THR A 98 3.36 17.18 -15.04
CA THR A 98 3.90 15.81 -15.03
C THR A 98 3.24 14.94 -13.98
N VAL A 99 3.34 13.62 -14.17
CA VAL A 99 3.01 12.59 -13.18
C VAL A 99 4.29 11.85 -12.81
N ASP A 100 4.61 11.82 -11.52
CA ASP A 100 5.70 11.00 -10.99
C ASP A 100 5.12 9.64 -10.57
N VAL A 101 5.68 8.56 -11.11
CA VAL A 101 5.38 7.17 -10.72
C VAL A 101 6.55 6.65 -9.87
N VAL A 102 6.30 6.48 -8.57
CA VAL A 102 7.30 6.06 -7.60
C VAL A 102 7.20 4.55 -7.36
N ILE A 103 8.32 3.87 -7.56
CA ILE A 103 8.48 2.43 -7.35
C ILE A 103 9.32 2.22 -6.09
N GLY A 104 8.84 1.34 -5.21
CA GLY A 104 9.54 0.96 -3.99
C GLY A 104 9.48 -0.56 -3.79
N ARG A 105 10.51 -1.09 -3.14
CA ARG A 105 10.61 -2.48 -2.73
C ARG A 105 10.08 -2.62 -1.31
N VAL A 106 9.08 -3.48 -1.14
CA VAL A 106 8.54 -3.81 0.18
C VAL A 106 9.59 -4.59 0.98
N VAL A 107 9.89 -4.13 2.20
CA VAL A 107 10.84 -4.78 3.12
C VAL A 107 10.17 -5.37 4.34
N ALA A 108 9.01 -4.85 4.73
CA ALA A 108 8.17 -5.42 5.78
C ALA A 108 6.69 -5.20 5.46
N VAL A 109 5.87 -6.15 5.92
CA VAL A 109 4.42 -6.14 5.79
C VAL A 109 3.82 -6.32 7.18
N HIS A 110 2.94 -5.41 7.56
CA HIS A 110 2.17 -5.47 8.80
C HIS A 110 0.72 -5.76 8.44
N ILE A 111 0.16 -6.85 8.96
CA ILE A 111 -1.25 -7.19 8.79
C ILE A 111 -1.83 -7.41 10.18
N HIS A 112 -2.96 -6.77 10.46
CA HIS A 112 -3.67 -6.98 11.72
C HIS A 112 -4.34 -8.37 11.73
N ASP A 113 -4.20 -9.13 12.82
CA ASP A 113 -4.69 -10.51 12.89
C ASP A 113 -6.21 -10.61 12.66
N ASP A 114 -6.97 -9.62 13.12
CA ASP A 114 -8.44 -9.59 12.93
C ASP A 114 -8.87 -9.61 11.46
N VAL A 115 -8.04 -9.11 10.53
CA VAL A 115 -8.35 -9.11 9.09
C VAL A 115 -7.80 -10.33 8.36
N LEU A 116 -7.21 -11.29 9.08
CA LEU A 116 -6.82 -12.58 8.54
C LEU A 116 -7.96 -13.60 8.71
N THR A 117 -8.05 -14.51 7.76
CA THR A 117 -8.88 -15.72 7.81
C THR A 117 -8.04 -16.84 7.20
N ASP A 118 -7.75 -17.89 7.96
CA ASP A 118 -6.95 -19.06 7.53
C ASP A 118 -5.57 -18.71 6.93
N GLY A 119 -4.89 -17.73 7.54
CA GLY A 119 -3.56 -17.29 7.08
C GLY A 119 -3.56 -16.43 5.82
N LYS A 120 -4.74 -16.06 5.31
CA LYS A 120 -4.94 -15.17 4.16
C LYS A 120 -5.60 -13.87 4.58
N LEU A 121 -5.34 -12.80 3.83
CA LEU A 121 -6.03 -11.53 4.03
C LEU A 121 -7.50 -11.66 3.61
N ASP A 122 -8.41 -11.45 4.55
CA ASP A 122 -9.83 -11.36 4.28
C ASP A 122 -10.18 -9.93 3.84
N VAL A 123 -10.23 -9.74 2.51
CA VAL A 123 -10.49 -8.43 1.91
C VAL A 123 -11.81 -7.83 2.42
N LYS A 124 -12.83 -8.66 2.70
CA LYS A 124 -14.14 -8.19 3.18
C LYS A 124 -14.04 -7.55 4.57
N LYS A 125 -13.14 -8.04 5.43
CA LYS A 125 -12.87 -7.46 6.75
C LYS A 125 -12.10 -6.15 6.66
N THR A 126 -11.31 -5.94 5.60
CA THR A 126 -10.58 -4.67 5.40
C THR A 126 -11.39 -3.58 4.73
N GLN A 127 -12.44 -3.92 3.98
CA GLN A 127 -13.29 -2.97 3.23
C GLN A 127 -12.49 -1.87 2.49
N PRO A 128 -11.55 -2.24 1.60
CA PRO A 128 -10.70 -1.27 0.95
C PRO A 128 -11.50 -0.36 0.03
N VAL A 129 -11.10 0.91 -0.04
CA VAL A 129 -11.70 1.87 -0.97
C VAL A 129 -10.90 1.94 -2.27
N ALA A 130 -11.61 2.00 -3.39
CA ALA A 130 -11.03 2.19 -4.71
C ALA A 130 -11.47 3.54 -5.27
N ARG A 131 -10.53 4.36 -5.75
CA ARG A 131 -10.86 5.54 -6.55
C ARG A 131 -11.32 5.06 -7.92
N CYS A 132 -12.50 5.49 -8.34
CA CYS A 132 -13.04 5.17 -9.65
C CYS A 132 -12.70 6.32 -10.63
N GLY A 133 -13.70 7.10 -11.04
CA GLY A 133 -13.53 8.32 -11.83
C GLY A 133 -13.95 9.56 -11.06
N TYR A 134 -13.45 10.72 -11.46
CA TYR A 134 -13.80 12.01 -10.83
C TYR A 134 -13.62 11.93 -9.31
N PHE A 135 -14.62 12.31 -8.51
CA PHE A 135 -14.65 12.20 -7.05
C PHE A 135 -15.34 10.92 -6.53
N GLN A 136 -15.56 9.93 -7.39
CA GLN A 136 -16.27 8.72 -7.03
C GLN A 136 -15.32 7.69 -6.42
N TYR A 137 -15.80 7.05 -5.36
CA TYR A 137 -15.15 5.93 -4.69
C TYR A 137 -16.09 4.73 -4.63
N ALA A 138 -15.51 3.55 -4.76
CA ALA A 138 -16.15 2.28 -4.44
C ALA A 138 -15.52 1.71 -3.17
N VAL A 139 -16.25 0.80 -2.52
CA VAL A 139 -15.77 0.03 -1.38
C VAL A 139 -15.97 -1.45 -1.66
N ILE A 140 -14.92 -2.24 -1.47
CA ILE A 140 -14.95 -3.67 -1.73
C ILE A 140 -15.51 -4.38 -0.50
N ARG A 141 -16.80 -4.76 -0.55
CA ARG A 141 -17.47 -5.51 0.52
C ARG A 141 -17.61 -7.00 0.23
N ASN A 142 -17.47 -7.38 -1.04
CA ASN A 142 -17.63 -8.76 -1.51
C ASN A 142 -16.51 -9.09 -2.49
N THR A 143 -16.13 -10.37 -2.49
CA THR A 143 -15.18 -10.96 -3.42
C THR A 143 -15.76 -12.28 -3.92
N PHE A 144 -15.24 -12.75 -5.05
CA PHE A 144 -15.52 -14.09 -5.59
C PHE A 144 -14.20 -14.65 -6.13
N ASP A 145 -14.09 -15.97 -6.13
CA ASP A 145 -12.85 -16.63 -6.52
C ASP A 145 -12.85 -16.91 -8.03
N MET A 146 -11.72 -16.66 -8.67
CA MET A 146 -11.45 -17.03 -10.06
C MET A 146 -10.19 -17.87 -10.11
N VAL A 147 -10.33 -19.16 -9.82
CA VAL A 147 -9.22 -20.11 -9.89
C VAL A 147 -8.95 -20.45 -11.35
N ILE A 148 -7.70 -20.29 -11.80
CA ILE A 148 -7.30 -20.60 -13.19
C ILE A 148 -7.46 -22.13 -13.39
N PRO A 149 -8.23 -22.57 -14.39
CA PRO A 149 -8.41 -23.99 -14.66
C PRO A 149 -7.09 -24.69 -15.02
N GLY A 150 -6.89 -25.91 -14.53
CA GLY A 150 -5.76 -26.77 -14.92
C GLY A 150 -4.42 -26.39 -14.30
N MET A 151 -4.38 -25.57 -13.25
CA MET A 151 -3.15 -25.30 -12.49
C MET A 151 -2.72 -26.52 -11.69
N ASP A 152 -1.40 -26.76 -11.66
CA ASP A 152 -0.80 -27.66 -10.69
C ASP A 152 -0.76 -27.03 -9.29
N ASP A 153 -0.59 -27.88 -8.28
CA ASP A 153 -0.68 -27.45 -6.88
C ASP A 153 0.43 -26.47 -6.49
N ALA A 154 1.61 -26.58 -7.11
CA ALA A 154 2.74 -25.68 -6.86
C ALA A 154 2.43 -24.26 -7.36
N THR A 155 1.83 -24.15 -8.54
CA THR A 155 1.37 -22.89 -9.12
C THR A 155 0.23 -22.30 -8.29
N HIS A 156 -0.70 -23.14 -7.83
CA HIS A 156 -1.78 -22.72 -6.95
C HIS A 156 -1.24 -22.13 -5.64
N ALA A 157 -0.33 -22.84 -4.96
CA ALA A 157 0.29 -22.37 -3.72
C ALA A 157 1.11 -21.07 -3.91
N GLY A 158 1.79 -20.91 -5.05
CA GLY A 158 2.54 -19.71 -5.37
C GLY A 158 1.68 -18.46 -5.56
N LEU A 159 0.47 -18.61 -6.09
CA LEU A 159 -0.45 -17.50 -6.38
C LEU A 159 -1.43 -17.20 -5.23
N GLU A 160 -1.68 -18.16 -4.34
CA GLU A 160 -2.67 -18.05 -3.27
C GLU A 160 -2.31 -16.99 -2.21
N GLY A 161 -1.01 -16.73 -2.01
CA GLY A 161 -0.57 -15.71 -1.06
C GLY A 161 -0.75 -16.11 0.40
N ASN A 162 -0.90 -17.41 0.71
CA ASN A 162 -1.07 -17.88 2.08
C ASN A 162 0.22 -17.69 2.89
N SER A 163 0.15 -16.86 3.93
CA SER A 163 1.32 -16.50 4.74
C SER A 163 1.91 -17.69 5.50
N GLY A 164 1.08 -18.64 5.95
CA GLY A 164 1.53 -19.86 6.64
C GLY A 164 2.30 -20.79 5.71
N ILE A 165 1.72 -21.10 4.54
CA ILE A 165 2.36 -21.95 3.53
C ILE A 165 3.68 -21.34 3.06
N HIS A 166 3.70 -20.03 2.76
CA HIS A 166 4.93 -19.36 2.34
C HIS A 166 6.01 -19.38 3.42
N LYS A 167 5.64 -19.28 4.70
CA LYS A 167 6.57 -19.42 5.82
C LYS A 167 7.15 -20.84 5.87
N GLU A 168 6.32 -21.87 5.72
CA GLU A 168 6.76 -23.27 5.73
C GLU A 168 7.66 -23.62 4.54
N ILE A 169 7.36 -23.10 3.34
CA ILE A 169 8.20 -23.23 2.15
C ILE A 169 9.56 -22.55 2.39
N ARG A 170 9.57 -21.32 2.92
CA ARG A 170 10.81 -20.59 3.21
C ARG A 170 11.67 -21.27 4.28
N GLU A 171 11.03 -21.91 5.26
CA GLU A 171 11.67 -22.68 6.32
C GLU A 171 12.06 -24.11 5.88
N GLY A 172 11.75 -24.51 4.65
CA GLY A 172 12.08 -25.83 4.10
C GLY A 172 11.26 -26.99 4.68
N LYS A 173 10.15 -26.70 5.35
CA LYS A 173 9.28 -27.71 6.00
C LYS A 173 8.28 -28.34 5.03
N LEU A 174 7.92 -27.63 3.96
CA LEU A 174 7.24 -28.18 2.79
C LEU A 174 8.24 -28.18 1.61
N GLY A 175 8.54 -29.36 1.07
CA GLY A 175 9.23 -29.44 -0.22
C GLY A 175 8.31 -28.97 -1.36
N GLN A 176 8.87 -28.57 -2.51
CA GLN A 176 8.08 -28.26 -3.71
C GLN A 176 7.15 -29.43 -4.16
N ASN A 177 7.39 -30.64 -3.65
CA ASN A 177 6.58 -31.85 -3.87
C ASN A 177 5.62 -32.19 -2.70
N GLY A 178 5.43 -31.28 -1.74
CA GLY A 178 4.62 -31.49 -0.53
C GLY A 178 3.12 -31.20 -0.69
N LEU A 179 2.70 -30.73 -1.86
CA LEU A 179 1.29 -30.64 -2.23
C LEU A 179 0.88 -31.97 -2.87
N LYS A 180 0.14 -32.77 -2.13
CA LYS A 180 -0.61 -33.94 -2.61
C LYS A 180 -2.06 -33.77 -2.23
#